data_AF-A0A9D9SD53-F1
#
_entry.id   AF-A0A9D9SD53-F1
#
_cell.length_a   1.000
_cell.length_b   1.000
_cell.length_c   1.000
_cell.angle_alpha   90.00
_cell.angle_beta   90.00
_cell.angle_gamma   90.00
#
_symmetry.space_group_name_H-M   'P 1'
#
loop_
_entity.id
_entity.type
_entity.pdbx_description
1 polymer ?
#
loop_
_entity_poly.entity_id
_entity_poly.type
_entity_poly.pdbx_seq_one_letter_code
_entity_poly.pdbx_strand_id
1 'polypeptide(L)'
;MKKRLSEINPVFYHSRIWQKRFFRRLADLPRVGRFASEQSAEQLPYTCKKHQSLLRRRLGNSDPELQENKVENLKIACPTIDSILIKPGQIFSFWRQLGEATADKGYHEGMQLSRGEVVRGVGGGLCQLANLLYWMALHTPLEITERHHHSFDPFPDENRVLPFGSGAGVFYNYIDLRFYNPTDLTFQIKLWITDDHIKGAIYSDRETPYSYHVFEKNHRFIKEDGKNFRENEIWRSLTDRRTGNHVAEEMLVKNHAEVKYELNFEAGECSL
;
A
#
# COMPACT_ATOMS: atom_id res chain seq x y z
N MET A 1 16.59 -24.84 -8.39
CA MET A 1 15.23 -24.47 -8.82
C MET A 1 15.26 -24.12 -10.31
N LYS A 2 14.49 -24.79 -11.18
CA LYS A 2 14.46 -24.46 -12.63
C LYS A 2 13.80 -23.09 -12.82
N LYS A 3 14.50 -22.13 -13.44
CA LYS A 3 13.95 -20.81 -13.80
C LYS A 3 12.74 -20.98 -14.72
N ARG A 4 11.68 -20.20 -14.51
CA ARG A 4 10.47 -20.23 -15.36
C ARG A 4 10.81 -19.65 -16.74
N LEU A 5 10.18 -20.11 -17.82
CA LEU A 5 10.44 -19.59 -19.18
C LEU A 5 10.26 -18.05 -19.30
N SER A 6 9.34 -17.49 -18.51
CA SER A 6 9.11 -16.04 -18.37
C SER A 6 10.21 -15.27 -17.62
N GLU A 7 11.17 -15.98 -17.03
CA GLU A 7 12.36 -15.43 -16.37
C GLU A 7 13.59 -15.52 -17.30
N ILE A 8 13.46 -16.19 -18.45
CA ILE A 8 14.55 -16.48 -19.39
C ILE A 8 14.44 -15.62 -20.65
N ASN A 9 13.22 -15.35 -21.15
CA ASN A 9 13.02 -14.57 -22.38
C ASN A 9 12.03 -13.40 -22.18
N PRO A 10 12.38 -12.17 -22.63
CA PRO A 10 11.50 -11.00 -22.56
C PRO A 10 10.12 -11.19 -23.22
N VAL A 11 10.04 -11.93 -24.33
CA VAL A 11 8.78 -12.18 -25.05
C VAL A 11 7.80 -12.98 -24.18
N PHE A 12 8.28 -14.01 -23.50
CA PHE A 12 7.45 -14.80 -22.58
C PHE A 12 7.09 -14.03 -21.31
N TYR A 13 7.89 -13.03 -20.92
CA TYR A 13 7.54 -12.11 -19.84
C TYR A 13 6.37 -11.18 -20.24
N HIS A 14 6.45 -10.53 -21.40
CA HIS A 14 5.40 -9.65 -21.89
C HIS A 14 4.10 -10.40 -22.16
N SER A 15 4.16 -11.60 -22.76
CA SER A 15 2.97 -12.43 -22.96
C SER A 15 2.31 -12.84 -21.65
N ARG A 16 3.12 -13.17 -20.63
CA ARG A 16 2.61 -13.49 -19.29
C ARG A 16 1.94 -12.29 -18.63
N ILE A 17 2.51 -11.08 -18.75
CA ILE A 17 1.89 -9.85 -18.25
C ILE A 17 0.56 -9.61 -18.97
N TRP A 18 0.54 -9.68 -20.30
CA TRP A 18 -0.67 -9.50 -21.09
C TRP A 18 -1.77 -10.48 -20.65
N GLN A 19 -1.41 -11.76 -20.47
CA GLN A 19 -2.31 -12.79 -19.96
C GLN A 19 -2.88 -12.41 -18.59
N LYS A 20 -2.05 -11.95 -17.64
CA LYS A 20 -2.51 -11.51 -16.31
C LYS A 20 -3.47 -10.32 -16.40
N ARG A 21 -3.14 -9.33 -17.24
CA ARG A 21 -3.99 -8.14 -17.46
C ARG A 21 -5.34 -8.54 -18.06
N PHE A 22 -5.34 -9.49 -19.00
CA PHE A 22 -6.55 -10.03 -19.62
C PHE A 22 -7.44 -10.75 -18.57
N PHE A 23 -6.88 -11.68 -17.81
CA PHE A 23 -7.63 -12.36 -16.74
C PHE A 23 -8.12 -11.39 -15.66
N ARG A 24 -7.34 -10.36 -15.32
CA ARG A 24 -7.78 -9.30 -14.41
C ARG A 24 -9.04 -8.61 -14.93
N ARG A 25 -9.06 -8.22 -16.21
CA ARG A 25 -10.23 -7.59 -16.83
C ARG A 25 -11.46 -8.50 -16.76
N LEU A 26 -11.30 -9.78 -17.09
CA LEU A 26 -12.39 -10.75 -17.00
C LEU A 26 -12.91 -10.91 -15.56
N ALA A 27 -12.01 -11.01 -14.58
CA ALA A 27 -12.38 -11.13 -13.16
C ALA A 27 -13.11 -9.89 -12.61
N ASP A 28 -12.95 -8.73 -13.24
CA ASP A 28 -13.61 -7.49 -12.85
C ASP A 28 -14.93 -7.23 -13.58
N LEU A 29 -15.26 -7.98 -14.64
CA LEU A 29 -16.52 -7.84 -15.36
C LEU A 29 -17.76 -7.96 -14.44
N PRO A 30 -17.84 -8.92 -13.51
CA PRO A 30 -18.99 -9.02 -12.60
C PRO A 30 -19.11 -7.85 -11.60
N ARG A 31 -18.06 -7.03 -11.48
CA ARG A 31 -17.97 -5.89 -10.54
C ARG A 31 -18.15 -4.54 -11.24
N VAL A 32 -18.48 -4.54 -12.53
CA VAL A 32 -18.78 -3.30 -13.27
C VAL A 32 -19.91 -2.53 -12.54
N GLY A 33 -19.75 -1.21 -12.43
CA GLY A 33 -20.65 -0.35 -11.67
C GLY A 33 -20.45 -0.35 -10.15
N ARG A 34 -19.68 -1.30 -9.59
CA ARG A 34 -19.39 -1.36 -8.15
C ARG A 34 -18.09 -0.68 -7.75
N PHE A 35 -17.30 -0.19 -8.69
CA PHE A 35 -16.08 0.51 -8.33
C PHE A 35 -16.35 1.98 -8.07
N ALA A 36 -15.72 2.52 -7.02
CA ALA A 36 -15.73 3.94 -6.73
C ALA A 36 -15.15 4.73 -7.92
N SER A 37 -15.85 5.78 -8.35
CA SER A 37 -15.42 6.68 -9.43
C SER A 37 -15.93 8.10 -9.27
N GLU A 38 -16.80 8.35 -8.30
CA GLU A 38 -17.36 9.68 -8.05
C GLU A 38 -16.38 10.48 -7.21
N GLN A 39 -16.19 11.75 -7.56
CA GLN A 39 -15.38 12.69 -6.79
C GLN A 39 -16.27 13.82 -6.28
N SER A 40 -16.00 14.28 -5.06
CA SER A 40 -16.62 15.50 -4.51
C SER A 40 -15.54 16.41 -3.94
N ALA A 41 -15.54 17.67 -4.36
CA ALA A 41 -14.65 18.68 -3.79
C ALA A 41 -15.02 19.02 -2.34
N GLU A 42 -16.31 18.92 -1.99
CA GLU A 42 -16.80 19.14 -0.64
C GLU A 42 -16.30 18.03 0.29
N GLN A 43 -15.68 18.44 1.40
CA GLN A 43 -15.14 17.49 2.36
C GLN A 43 -16.26 16.96 3.26
N LEU A 44 -16.35 15.63 3.40
CA LEU A 44 -17.26 15.02 4.35
C LEU A 44 -16.91 15.40 5.81
N PRO A 45 -17.91 15.55 6.70
CA PRO A 45 -17.73 16.24 7.97
C PRO A 45 -16.94 15.46 9.02
N TYR A 46 -16.92 14.12 8.99
CA TYR A 46 -16.31 13.33 10.06
C TYR A 46 -14.94 12.79 9.65
N THR A 47 -13.89 13.09 10.43
CA THR A 47 -12.55 12.55 10.18
C THR A 47 -12.44 11.13 10.73
N CYS A 48 -12.14 10.15 9.88
CA CYS A 48 -11.84 8.78 10.32
C CYS A 48 -10.35 8.64 10.68
N LYS A 49 -9.47 9.03 9.75
CA LYS A 49 -8.01 8.93 9.92
C LYS A 49 -7.28 10.00 9.11
N LYS A 50 -6.22 10.55 9.67
CA LYS A 50 -5.21 11.34 8.95
C LYS A 50 -3.86 10.66 9.03
N HIS A 51 -3.05 10.76 7.98
CA HIS A 51 -1.68 10.28 7.99
C HIS A 51 -0.80 11.12 7.05
N GLN A 52 0.50 11.10 7.30
CA GLN A 52 1.50 11.77 6.46
C GLN A 52 2.77 10.93 6.39
N SER A 53 3.47 11.05 5.28
CA SER A 53 4.76 10.39 5.07
C SER A 53 5.72 11.36 4.38
N LEU A 54 6.99 11.32 4.80
CA LEU A 54 8.05 12.13 4.18
C LEU A 54 8.20 11.77 2.70
N LEU A 55 8.23 12.78 1.83
CA LEU A 55 8.48 12.61 0.41
C LEU A 55 9.91 12.15 0.16
N ARG A 56 10.87 12.71 0.88
CA ARG A 56 12.29 12.45 0.71
C ARG A 56 12.82 11.76 1.96
N ARG A 57 13.42 10.59 1.79
CA ARG A 57 14.19 9.92 2.84
C ARG A 57 15.63 9.81 2.34
N ARG A 58 16.59 10.14 3.22
CA ARG A 58 18.01 9.89 2.93
C ARG A 58 18.24 8.38 2.99
N LEU A 59 18.17 7.72 1.84
CA LEU A 59 18.42 6.29 1.72
C LEU A 59 19.85 6.10 1.20
N GLY A 60 20.85 6.18 2.08
CA GLY A 60 22.26 5.95 1.72
C GLY A 60 22.68 6.55 0.37
N ASN A 61 23.16 5.70 -0.55
CA ASN A 61 23.61 6.06 -1.90
C ASN A 61 22.47 6.22 -2.95
N SER A 62 21.22 6.52 -2.54
CA SER A 62 20.13 6.70 -3.49
C SER A 62 20.37 7.93 -4.39
N ASP A 63 20.26 7.74 -5.70
CA ASP A 63 20.34 8.82 -6.69
C ASP A 63 19.34 9.95 -6.36
N PRO A 64 19.81 11.19 -6.09
CA PRO A 64 18.95 12.32 -5.77
C PRO A 64 17.90 12.61 -6.85
N GLU A 65 18.24 12.41 -8.13
CA GLU A 65 17.32 12.67 -9.25
C GLU A 65 16.11 11.74 -9.18
N LEU A 66 16.33 10.46 -8.84
CA LEU A 66 15.23 9.49 -8.71
C LEU A 66 14.30 9.80 -7.54
N GLN A 67 14.80 10.48 -6.50
CA GLN A 67 13.97 10.95 -5.39
C GLN A 67 13.09 12.11 -5.83
N GLU A 68 13.61 13.05 -6.61
CA GLU A 68 12.81 14.16 -7.16
C GLU A 68 11.79 13.66 -8.19
N ASN A 69 12.17 12.76 -9.10
CA ASN A 69 11.25 12.15 -10.06
C ASN A 69 10.11 11.42 -9.37
N LYS A 70 10.37 10.76 -8.24
CA LYS A 70 9.30 10.19 -7.40
C LYS A 70 8.34 11.27 -6.92
N VAL A 71 8.83 12.41 -6.45
CA VAL A 71 7.96 13.51 -5.98
C VAL A 71 7.09 14.01 -7.12
N GLU A 72 7.64 14.21 -8.31
CA GLU A 72 6.86 14.61 -9.50
C GLU A 72 5.82 13.55 -9.89
N ASN A 73 6.18 12.27 -9.88
CA ASN A 73 5.23 11.18 -10.10
C ASN A 73 4.07 11.18 -9.09
N LEU A 74 4.35 11.46 -7.81
CA LEU A 74 3.32 11.57 -6.78
C LEU A 74 2.43 12.80 -6.99
N LYS A 75 2.97 13.93 -7.44
CA LYS A 75 2.20 15.13 -7.81
C LYS A 75 1.24 14.87 -8.97
N ILE A 76 1.62 14.02 -9.92
CA ILE A 76 0.75 13.59 -11.02
C ILE A 76 -0.32 12.61 -10.52
N ALA A 77 0.05 11.67 -9.65
CA ALA A 77 -0.85 10.60 -9.19
C ALA A 77 -1.88 11.04 -8.13
N CYS A 78 -1.52 11.91 -7.19
CA CYS A 78 -2.42 12.26 -6.07
C CYS A 78 -3.77 12.85 -6.54
N PRO A 79 -3.82 13.79 -7.51
CA PRO A 79 -5.07 14.37 -7.98
C PRO A 79 -6.04 13.36 -8.60
N THR A 80 -5.57 12.22 -9.11
CA THR A 80 -6.45 11.20 -9.70
C THR A 80 -7.22 10.41 -8.64
N ILE A 81 -6.73 10.42 -7.39
CA ILE A 81 -7.32 9.68 -6.26
C ILE A 81 -7.94 10.64 -5.23
N ASP A 82 -7.47 11.89 -5.16
CA ASP A 82 -8.06 12.89 -4.29
C ASP A 82 -9.56 13.04 -4.54
N SER A 83 -10.30 13.30 -3.47
CA SER A 83 -11.73 13.59 -3.48
C SER A 83 -12.63 12.42 -3.87
N ILE A 84 -12.10 11.21 -4.08
CA ILE A 84 -12.89 10.01 -4.40
C ILE A 84 -13.82 9.64 -3.26
N LEU A 85 -15.09 9.44 -3.58
CA LEU A 85 -16.12 8.88 -2.72
C LEU A 85 -16.20 7.35 -2.88
N ILE A 86 -16.31 6.64 -1.76
CA ILE A 86 -16.51 5.21 -1.68
C ILE A 86 -17.85 4.98 -0.99
N LYS A 87 -18.90 4.88 -1.80
CA LYS A 87 -20.28 4.70 -1.34
C LYS A 87 -20.50 3.26 -0.80
N PRO A 88 -21.58 3.02 -0.06
CA PRO A 88 -21.97 1.68 0.36
C PRO A 88 -21.92 0.67 -0.78
N GLY A 89 -21.30 -0.49 -0.53
CA GLY A 89 -21.17 -1.56 -1.52
C GLY A 89 -20.14 -1.31 -2.63
N GLN A 90 -19.40 -0.19 -2.60
CA GLN A 90 -18.37 0.11 -3.60
C GLN A 90 -16.98 -0.43 -3.25
N ILE A 91 -16.17 -0.60 -4.28
CA ILE A 91 -14.77 -1.03 -4.22
C ILE A 91 -13.89 0.12 -4.72
N PHE A 92 -12.98 0.58 -3.87
CA PHE A 92 -11.84 1.39 -4.33
C PHE A 92 -10.80 0.47 -4.99
N SER A 93 -10.23 0.91 -6.12
CA SER A 93 -9.13 0.23 -6.80
C SER A 93 -8.08 1.26 -7.22
N PHE A 94 -6.86 1.11 -6.72
CA PHE A 94 -5.77 2.06 -6.96
C PHE A 94 -5.50 2.26 -8.46
N TRP A 95 -5.32 1.17 -9.21
CA TRP A 95 -5.07 1.27 -10.65
C TRP A 95 -6.28 1.69 -11.47
N ARG A 96 -7.50 1.54 -10.95
CA ARG A 96 -8.68 2.05 -11.64
C ARG A 96 -8.80 3.57 -11.53
N GLN A 97 -8.30 4.18 -10.45
CA GLN A 97 -8.23 5.63 -10.33
C GLN A 97 -7.07 6.23 -11.13
N LEU A 98 -5.88 5.63 -11.03
CA LEU A 98 -4.66 6.18 -11.63
C LEU A 98 -4.51 5.82 -13.12
N GLY A 99 -4.91 4.59 -13.50
CA GLY A 99 -4.62 4.03 -14.81
C GLY A 99 -3.14 3.64 -14.99
N GLU A 100 -2.71 3.35 -16.22
CA GLU A 100 -1.29 3.05 -16.48
C GLU A 100 -0.45 4.32 -16.31
N ALA A 101 0.64 4.24 -15.56
CA ALA A 101 1.64 5.31 -15.48
C ALA A 101 2.55 5.24 -16.71
N THR A 102 2.51 6.25 -17.57
CA THR A 102 3.27 6.31 -18.82
C THR A 102 3.99 7.65 -18.96
N ALA A 103 5.07 7.68 -19.75
CA ALA A 103 5.80 8.91 -20.04
C ALA A 103 4.91 9.97 -20.69
N ASP A 104 3.99 9.55 -21.56
CA ASP A 104 3.01 10.45 -22.22
C ASP A 104 2.07 11.16 -21.23
N LYS A 105 1.84 10.58 -20.06
CA LYS A 105 1.08 11.20 -18.97
C LYS A 105 1.95 12.06 -18.05
N GLY A 106 3.21 12.27 -18.41
CA GLY A 106 4.20 13.03 -17.65
C GLY A 106 4.92 12.23 -16.57
N TYR A 107 4.71 10.92 -16.44
CA TYR A 107 5.43 10.14 -15.42
C TYR A 107 6.92 10.00 -15.78
N HIS A 108 7.76 10.26 -14.79
CA HIS A 108 9.22 10.16 -14.87
C HIS A 108 9.71 8.78 -14.42
N GLU A 109 10.93 8.44 -14.84
CA GLU A 109 11.62 7.26 -14.32
C GLU A 109 11.97 7.44 -12.84
N GLY A 110 11.64 6.43 -12.04
CA GLY A 110 12.01 6.39 -10.63
C GLY A 110 12.35 4.96 -10.21
N MET A 111 12.70 4.82 -8.93
CA MET A 111 12.96 3.51 -8.34
C MET A 111 11.68 2.67 -8.27
N GLN A 112 11.77 1.44 -8.76
CA GLN A 112 10.74 0.41 -8.67
C GLN A 112 11.32 -0.84 -8.05
N LEU A 113 10.51 -1.54 -7.26
CA LEU A 113 10.86 -2.83 -6.70
C LEU A 113 10.24 -3.92 -7.57
N SER A 114 11.06 -4.70 -8.27
CA SER A 114 10.60 -5.78 -9.15
C SER A 114 11.36 -7.06 -8.84
N ARG A 115 10.65 -8.14 -8.55
CA ARG A 115 11.20 -9.51 -8.38
C ARG A 115 12.36 -9.67 -7.37
N GLY A 116 12.47 -8.84 -6.33
CA GLY A 116 13.62 -8.95 -5.43
C GLY A 116 14.66 -7.84 -5.62
N GLU A 117 14.53 -7.05 -6.69
CA GLU A 117 15.56 -6.13 -7.14
C GLU A 117 15.00 -4.71 -7.26
N VAL A 118 15.91 -3.75 -7.10
CA VAL A 118 15.63 -2.34 -7.33
C VAL A 118 15.97 -2.05 -8.79
N VAL A 119 14.97 -1.65 -9.57
CA VAL A 119 15.10 -1.34 -11.00
C VAL A 119 14.59 0.08 -11.27
N ARG A 120 15.07 0.70 -12.35
CA ARG A 120 14.52 1.97 -12.84
C ARG A 120 13.32 1.71 -13.76
N GLY A 121 12.28 2.51 -13.64
CA GLY A 121 11.13 2.47 -14.55
C GLY A 121 10.17 3.63 -14.36
N VAL A 122 9.35 3.89 -15.39
CA VAL A 122 8.35 4.96 -15.44
C VAL A 122 7.29 4.80 -14.34
N GLY A 123 7.00 5.87 -13.60
CA GLY A 123 6.07 5.84 -12.48
C GLY A 123 6.68 5.27 -11.20
N GLY A 124 8.01 5.36 -11.05
CA GLY A 124 8.68 4.95 -9.82
C GLY A 124 8.18 5.74 -8.60
N GLY A 125 8.04 5.02 -7.48
CA GLY A 125 7.61 5.58 -6.20
C GLY A 125 6.10 5.60 -5.91
N LEU A 126 5.24 5.15 -6.84
CA LEU A 126 3.79 5.03 -6.62
C LEU A 126 3.40 4.10 -5.45
N CYS A 127 4.24 3.13 -5.09
CA CYS A 127 4.04 2.30 -3.90
C CYS A 127 3.96 3.12 -2.61
N GLN A 128 4.60 4.30 -2.55
CA GLN A 128 4.48 5.18 -1.38
C GLN A 128 3.05 5.68 -1.18
N LEU A 129 2.36 6.04 -2.27
CA LEU A 129 0.96 6.44 -2.22
C LEU A 129 0.05 5.25 -1.87
N ALA A 130 0.31 4.07 -2.42
CA ALA A 130 -0.42 2.85 -2.06
C ALA A 130 -0.26 2.51 -0.57
N ASN A 131 0.95 2.64 -0.01
CA ASN A 131 1.21 2.44 1.42
C ASN A 131 0.41 3.43 2.29
N LEU A 132 0.42 4.72 1.92
CA LEU A 132 -0.35 5.76 2.62
C LEU A 132 -1.84 5.42 2.65
N LEU A 133 -2.42 5.05 1.50
CA LEU A 133 -3.83 4.69 1.37
C LEU A 133 -4.18 3.44 2.18
N TYR A 134 -3.37 2.39 2.06
CA TYR A 134 -3.56 1.15 2.79
C TYR A 134 -3.51 1.38 4.30
N TRP A 135 -2.50 2.12 4.79
CA TRP A 135 -2.38 2.44 6.20
C TRP A 135 -3.62 3.18 6.73
N MET A 136 -4.09 4.20 6.00
CA MET A 136 -5.30 4.91 6.42
C MET A 136 -6.53 3.99 6.43
N ALA A 137 -6.68 3.12 5.43
CA ALA A 137 -7.81 2.19 5.32
C ALA A 137 -7.87 1.19 6.50
N LEU A 138 -6.72 0.74 7.03
CA LEU A 138 -6.69 -0.15 8.20
C LEU A 138 -7.34 0.47 9.45
N HIS A 139 -7.39 1.80 9.53
CA HIS A 139 -8.03 2.55 10.60
C HIS A 139 -9.51 2.90 10.33
N THR A 140 -10.16 2.19 9.41
CA THR A 140 -11.56 2.41 9.02
C THR A 140 -12.31 1.07 8.97
N PRO A 141 -13.65 1.05 8.92
CA PRO A 141 -14.41 -0.18 8.67
C PRO A 141 -14.27 -0.70 7.23
N LEU A 142 -13.49 -0.06 6.35
CA LEU A 142 -13.25 -0.57 5.01
C LEU A 142 -12.49 -1.90 5.06
N GLU A 143 -12.89 -2.83 4.19
CA GLU A 143 -12.31 -4.17 4.11
C GLU A 143 -11.26 -4.24 3.00
N ILE A 144 -10.05 -4.70 3.33
CA ILE A 144 -8.99 -4.86 2.33
C ILE A 144 -9.25 -6.13 1.52
N THR A 145 -9.78 -5.96 0.31
CA THR A 145 -10.10 -7.08 -0.60
C THR A 145 -8.93 -7.51 -1.49
N GLU A 146 -7.94 -6.64 -1.68
CA GLU A 146 -6.71 -6.99 -2.38
C GLU A 146 -5.53 -6.18 -1.84
N ARG A 147 -4.47 -6.89 -1.48
CA ARG A 147 -3.18 -6.33 -1.09
C ARG A 147 -2.09 -7.32 -1.47
N HIS A 148 -0.99 -6.82 -2.01
CA HIS A 148 0.20 -7.61 -2.28
C HIS A 148 1.35 -7.11 -1.41
N HIS A 149 2.09 -8.01 -0.80
CA HIS A 149 3.27 -7.68 -0.02
C HIS A 149 4.53 -7.77 -0.91
N HIS A 150 5.56 -7.01 -0.56
CA HIS A 150 6.90 -7.23 -1.13
C HIS A 150 7.48 -8.52 -0.54
N SER A 151 8.12 -9.33 -1.39
CA SER A 151 8.64 -10.67 -1.01
C SER A 151 9.90 -10.61 -0.14
N PHE A 152 10.46 -9.42 0.10
CA PHE A 152 11.71 -9.20 0.83
C PHE A 152 11.69 -7.81 1.48
N ASP A 153 12.39 -7.66 2.61
CA ASP A 153 12.64 -6.35 3.23
C ASP A 153 14.06 -5.88 2.91
N PRO A 154 14.22 -4.87 2.02
CA PRO A 154 15.55 -4.42 1.61
C PRO A 154 16.23 -3.48 2.58
N PHE A 155 15.54 -2.93 3.59
CA PHE A 155 16.08 -1.86 4.42
C PHE A 155 16.12 -2.24 5.91
N PRO A 156 17.30 -2.21 6.55
CA PRO A 156 17.38 -2.27 8.02
C PRO A 156 16.63 -1.07 8.63
N ASP A 157 16.20 -1.22 9.88
CA ASP A 157 15.13 -0.44 10.50
C ASP A 157 15.55 0.98 10.90
N GLU A 158 15.81 1.85 9.93
CA GLU A 158 16.12 3.26 10.21
C GLU A 158 14.82 4.06 10.47
N ASN A 159 14.47 4.23 11.75
CA ASN A 159 13.45 5.16 12.24
C ASN A 159 12.06 4.97 11.58
N ARG A 160 11.54 3.74 11.54
CA ARG A 160 10.18 3.49 11.04
C ARG A 160 9.12 4.02 12.00
N VAL A 161 8.16 4.75 11.43
CA VAL A 161 6.95 5.23 12.12
C VAL A 161 5.80 4.22 12.00
N LEU A 162 5.91 3.23 11.10
CA LEU A 162 4.86 2.25 10.80
C LEU A 162 5.36 0.82 11.03
N PRO A 163 4.51 -0.09 11.54
CA PRO A 163 4.82 -1.51 11.70
C PRO A 163 5.36 -2.16 10.43
N PHE A 164 6.12 -3.22 10.60
CA PHE A 164 6.66 -3.97 9.48
C PHE A 164 5.57 -4.66 8.67
N GLY A 165 5.79 -4.79 7.36
CA GLY A 165 4.78 -5.40 6.48
C GLY A 165 3.49 -4.58 6.38
N SER A 166 3.52 -3.29 6.68
CA SER A 166 2.43 -2.33 6.39
C SER A 166 2.45 -1.80 4.94
N GLY A 167 3.35 -2.30 4.09
CA GLY A 167 3.41 -1.90 2.68
C GLY A 167 2.38 -2.59 1.79
N ALA A 168 1.96 -1.92 0.73
CA ALA A 168 1.15 -2.42 -0.37
C ALA A 168 1.94 -2.26 -1.69
N GLY A 169 2.34 -3.40 -2.27
CA GLY A 169 2.95 -3.44 -3.58
C GLY A 169 1.89 -3.27 -4.67
N VAL A 170 2.22 -2.51 -5.72
CA VAL A 170 1.34 -2.25 -6.86
C VAL A 170 2.11 -2.44 -8.17
N PHE A 171 1.47 -3.07 -9.16
CA PHE A 171 1.99 -3.21 -10.53
C PHE A 171 0.83 -3.23 -11.53
N TYR A 172 0.87 -2.31 -12.49
CA TYR A 172 -0.26 -2.07 -13.37
C TYR A 172 -0.61 -3.30 -14.25
N ASN A 173 -1.84 -3.81 -14.23
CA ASN A 173 -3.00 -3.50 -13.39
C ASN A 173 -3.46 -4.73 -12.58
N TYR A 174 -2.63 -5.76 -12.49
CA TYR A 174 -3.00 -7.05 -11.91
C TYR A 174 -2.44 -7.27 -10.49
N ILE A 175 -1.56 -6.38 -10.01
CA ILE A 175 -1.17 -6.28 -8.60
C ILE A 175 -1.72 -4.92 -8.13
N ASP A 176 -2.82 -4.94 -7.40
CA ASP A 176 -3.59 -3.74 -7.06
C ASP A 176 -3.76 -3.60 -5.54
N LEU A 177 -4.11 -2.39 -5.10
CA LEU A 177 -4.62 -2.17 -3.75
C LEU A 177 -6.12 -1.91 -3.87
N ARG A 178 -6.93 -2.76 -3.22
CA ARG A 178 -8.39 -2.65 -3.26
C ARG A 178 -9.00 -2.77 -1.89
N PHE A 179 -9.97 -1.93 -1.62
CA PHE A 179 -10.78 -2.02 -0.41
C PHE A 179 -12.25 -1.79 -0.70
N TYR A 180 -13.09 -2.59 -0.04
CA TYR A 180 -14.54 -2.62 -0.16
C TYR A 180 -15.17 -1.87 1.01
N ASN A 181 -16.29 -1.20 0.74
CA ASN A 181 -17.10 -0.57 1.76
C ASN A 181 -18.30 -1.46 2.12
N PRO A 182 -18.22 -2.24 3.22
CA PRO A 182 -19.33 -3.08 3.68
C PRO A 182 -20.39 -2.31 4.47
N THR A 183 -20.19 -1.01 4.71
CA THR A 183 -21.05 -0.21 5.59
C THR A 183 -22.14 0.53 4.82
N ASP A 184 -23.03 1.19 5.56
CA ASP A 184 -24.02 2.14 5.07
C ASP A 184 -23.51 3.60 5.01
N LEU A 185 -22.23 3.82 5.34
CA LEU A 185 -21.56 5.12 5.31
C LEU A 185 -20.91 5.38 3.96
N THR A 186 -20.78 6.65 3.58
CA THR A 186 -19.93 7.07 2.48
C THR A 186 -18.58 7.52 3.02
N PHE A 187 -17.49 6.99 2.48
CA PHE A 187 -16.14 7.46 2.79
C PHE A 187 -15.59 8.35 1.69
N GLN A 188 -14.73 9.29 2.04
CA GLN A 188 -14.02 10.14 1.09
C GLN A 188 -12.52 10.10 1.36
N ILE A 189 -11.74 9.89 0.30
CA ILE A 189 -10.29 10.01 0.35
C ILE A 189 -9.92 11.45 0.00
N LYS A 190 -9.10 12.08 0.85
CA LYS A 190 -8.45 13.36 0.56
C LYS A 190 -6.94 13.19 0.54
N LEU A 191 -6.28 13.71 -0.48
CA LEU A 191 -4.84 13.63 -0.66
C LEU A 191 -4.28 15.00 -1.04
N TRP A 192 -3.14 15.36 -0.46
CA TRP A 192 -2.42 16.56 -0.84
C TRP A 192 -0.93 16.41 -0.59
N ILE A 193 -0.14 17.17 -1.32
CA ILE A 193 1.32 17.20 -1.21
C ILE A 193 1.73 18.56 -0.67
N THR A 194 2.63 18.56 0.30
CA THR A 194 3.37 19.74 0.78
C THR A 194 4.84 19.59 0.38
N ASP A 195 5.68 20.57 0.70
CA ASP A 195 7.11 20.54 0.31
C ASP A 195 7.83 19.27 0.78
N ASP A 196 7.54 18.84 2.01
CA ASP A 196 8.23 17.70 2.64
C ASP A 196 7.40 16.42 2.73
N HIS A 197 6.08 16.48 2.54
CA HIS A 197 5.19 15.38 2.89
C HIS A 197 4.12 15.11 1.82
N ILE A 198 3.84 13.83 1.61
CA ILE A 198 2.55 13.40 1.10
C ILE A 198 1.61 13.19 2.29
N LYS A 199 0.41 13.75 2.21
CA LYS A 199 -0.57 13.73 3.28
C LYS A 199 -1.88 13.15 2.77
N GLY A 200 -2.59 12.48 3.66
CA GLY A 200 -3.88 11.90 3.35
C GLY A 200 -4.82 11.94 4.55
N ALA A 201 -6.11 11.92 4.23
CA ALA A 201 -7.17 11.74 5.19
C ALA A 201 -8.29 10.88 4.61
N ILE A 202 -8.94 10.08 5.45
CA ILE A 202 -10.22 9.46 5.16
C ILE A 202 -11.28 10.15 6.01
N TYR A 203 -12.34 10.61 5.37
CA TYR A 203 -13.52 11.19 5.99
C TYR A 203 -14.75 10.29 5.78
N SER A 204 -15.78 10.49 6.58
CA SER A 204 -17.09 9.85 6.44
C SER A 204 -18.23 10.86 6.55
N ASP A 205 -19.36 10.52 5.93
CA ASP A 205 -20.58 11.33 5.94
C ASP A 205 -21.29 11.34 7.30
N ARG A 206 -21.11 10.30 8.10
CA ARG A 206 -21.55 10.22 9.51
C ARG A 206 -20.42 9.70 10.40
N GLU A 207 -20.55 9.86 11.71
CA GLU A 207 -19.59 9.33 12.68
C GLU A 207 -19.54 7.80 12.64
N THR A 208 -18.33 7.23 12.61
CA THR A 208 -18.16 5.76 12.66
C THR A 208 -18.39 5.27 14.10
N PRO A 209 -19.09 4.17 14.34
CA PRO A 209 -19.38 3.70 15.71
C PRO A 209 -18.12 3.29 16.48
N TYR A 210 -17.07 2.89 15.76
CA TYR A 210 -15.81 2.43 16.33
C TYR A 210 -14.65 3.36 16.00
N SER A 211 -13.65 3.34 16.87
CA SER A 211 -12.30 3.83 16.60
C SER A 211 -11.38 2.62 16.45
N TYR A 212 -10.37 2.75 15.58
CA TYR A 212 -9.49 1.65 15.20
C TYR A 212 -8.05 2.00 15.54
N HIS A 213 -7.39 1.19 16.36
CA HIS A 213 -5.96 1.32 16.64
C HIS A 213 -5.21 0.12 16.07
N VAL A 214 -4.31 0.38 15.12
CA VAL A 214 -3.50 -0.66 14.45
C VAL A 214 -2.18 -0.79 15.21
N PHE A 215 -1.81 -2.02 15.54
CA PHE A 215 -0.59 -2.34 16.29
C PHE A 215 0.03 -3.66 15.81
N GLU A 216 1.26 -3.93 16.23
CA GLU A 216 2.02 -5.13 15.88
C GLU A 216 2.05 -6.13 17.04
N LYS A 217 2.01 -7.43 16.71
CA LYS A 217 2.23 -8.54 17.64
C LYS A 217 3.19 -9.55 17.04
N ASN A 218 3.78 -10.39 17.90
CA ASN A 218 4.56 -11.56 17.52
C ASN A 218 5.72 -11.25 16.56
N HIS A 219 6.35 -10.07 16.71
CA HIS A 219 7.51 -9.70 15.92
C HIS A 219 8.72 -10.52 16.36
N ARG A 220 9.34 -11.23 15.42
CA ARG A 220 10.55 -12.02 15.64
C ARG A 220 11.37 -12.18 14.36
N PHE A 221 12.66 -12.42 14.54
CA PHE A 221 13.54 -12.90 13.48
C PHE A 221 13.80 -14.40 13.64
N ILE A 222 13.77 -15.11 12.53
CA ILE A 222 14.04 -16.55 12.47
C ILE A 222 15.09 -16.84 11.38
N LYS A 223 15.85 -17.91 11.58
CA LYS A 223 16.81 -18.39 10.57
C LYS A 223 16.36 -19.76 10.07
N GLU A 224 16.09 -19.85 8.77
CA GLU A 224 15.62 -21.08 8.10
C GLU A 224 16.43 -21.29 6.82
N ASP A 225 16.93 -22.50 6.58
CA ASP A 225 17.69 -22.87 5.37
C ASP A 225 18.87 -21.92 5.03
N GLY A 226 19.56 -21.40 6.05
CA GLY A 226 20.68 -20.48 5.88
C GLY A 226 20.28 -19.05 5.51
N LYS A 227 18.99 -18.74 5.49
CA LYS A 227 18.42 -17.41 5.28
C LYS A 227 17.80 -16.85 6.55
N ASN A 228 17.73 -15.53 6.60
CA ASN A 228 17.11 -14.80 7.70
C ASN A 228 15.70 -14.33 7.28
N PHE A 229 14.73 -14.49 8.17
CA PHE A 229 13.36 -14.05 7.96
C PHE A 229 12.88 -13.22 9.15
N ARG A 230 11.96 -12.31 8.87
CA ARG A 230 11.16 -11.63 9.88
C ARG A 230 9.72 -12.11 9.79
N GLU A 231 9.15 -12.41 10.95
CA GLU A 231 7.72 -12.63 11.12
C GLU A 231 7.13 -11.56 12.02
N ASN A 232 5.94 -11.08 11.68
CA ASN A 232 5.15 -10.20 12.52
C ASN A 232 3.68 -10.27 12.12
N GLU A 233 2.79 -9.91 13.04
CA GLU A 233 1.36 -9.82 12.79
C GLU A 233 0.89 -8.38 12.97
N ILE A 234 0.07 -7.91 12.04
CA ILE A 234 -0.61 -6.61 12.15
C ILE A 234 -2.02 -6.90 12.64
N TRP A 235 -2.37 -6.27 13.76
CA TRP A 235 -3.67 -6.36 14.39
C TRP A 235 -4.31 -4.97 14.45
N ARG A 236 -5.63 -4.94 14.62
CA ARG A 236 -6.33 -3.72 15.04
C ARG A 236 -7.24 -4.00 16.22
N SER A 237 -7.28 -3.07 17.18
CA SER A 237 -8.30 -3.04 18.23
C SER A 237 -9.43 -2.09 17.83
N LEU A 238 -10.64 -2.50 18.18
CA LEU A 238 -11.87 -1.76 17.98
C LEU A 238 -12.35 -1.25 19.34
N THR A 239 -12.49 0.06 19.47
CA THR A 239 -13.07 0.69 20.66
C THR A 239 -14.34 1.42 20.26
N ASP A 240 -15.45 1.09 20.92
CA ASP A 240 -16.73 1.76 20.75
C ASP A 240 -16.59 3.23 21.18
N ARG A 241 -16.88 4.16 20.27
CA ARG A 241 -16.66 5.60 20.50
C ARG A 241 -17.62 6.19 21.53
N ARG A 242 -18.80 5.60 21.69
CA ARG A 242 -19.84 6.09 22.60
C ARG A 242 -19.55 5.71 24.05
N THR A 243 -19.03 4.50 24.25
CA THR A 243 -18.80 3.92 25.59
C THR A 243 -17.34 3.93 26.01
N GLY A 244 -16.40 4.03 25.07
CA GLY A 244 -14.96 3.86 25.32
C GLY A 244 -14.55 2.41 25.56
N ASN A 245 -15.49 1.45 25.47
CA ASN A 245 -15.22 0.06 25.74
C ASN A 245 -14.46 -0.59 24.57
N HIS A 246 -13.47 -1.39 24.92
CA HIS A 246 -12.84 -2.30 23.97
C HIS A 246 -13.86 -3.35 23.50
N VAL A 247 -13.98 -3.51 22.19
CA VAL A 247 -14.97 -4.40 21.56
C VAL A 247 -14.30 -5.68 21.09
N ALA A 248 -13.23 -5.56 20.31
CA ALA A 248 -12.56 -6.70 19.68
C ALA A 248 -11.13 -6.35 19.26
N GLU A 249 -10.31 -7.38 19.11
CA GLU A 249 -9.06 -7.30 18.36
C GLU A 249 -9.12 -8.24 17.16
N GLU A 250 -8.68 -7.76 16.01
CA GLU A 250 -8.72 -8.49 14.75
C GLU A 250 -7.33 -8.56 14.15
N MET A 251 -6.88 -9.76 13.78
CA MET A 251 -5.66 -9.91 12.99
C MET A 251 -5.95 -9.53 11.54
N LEU A 252 -5.27 -8.50 11.05
CA LEU A 252 -5.40 -8.01 9.69
C LEU A 252 -4.49 -8.78 8.74
N VAL A 253 -3.26 -9.04 9.18
CA VAL A 253 -2.20 -9.61 8.34
C VAL A 253 -1.23 -10.40 9.21
N LYS A 254 -0.79 -11.55 8.70
CA LYS A 254 0.44 -12.20 9.14
C LYS A 254 1.51 -12.04 8.07
N ASN A 255 2.67 -11.54 8.44
CA ASN A 255 3.80 -11.34 7.54
C ASN A 255 4.90 -12.36 7.85
N HIS A 256 5.53 -12.84 6.78
CA HIS A 256 6.75 -13.64 6.81
C HIS A 256 7.59 -13.19 5.60
N ALA A 257 8.74 -12.57 5.84
CA ALA A 257 9.55 -11.96 4.79
C ALA A 257 11.04 -12.22 5.00
N GLU A 258 11.74 -12.61 3.91
CA GLU A 258 13.21 -12.72 3.91
C GLU A 258 13.83 -11.33 4.12
N VAL A 259 14.76 -11.23 5.07
CA VAL A 259 15.52 -10.00 5.33
C VAL A 259 16.89 -10.10 4.67
N LYS A 260 17.27 -9.05 3.95
CA LYS A 260 18.51 -9.04 3.15
C LYS A 260 19.71 -8.42 3.86
N TYR A 261 19.55 -8.00 5.11
CA TYR A 261 20.62 -7.46 5.95
C TYR A 261 21.10 -8.51 6.97
N GLU A 262 22.30 -8.31 7.48
CA GLU A 262 22.88 -9.18 8.51
C GLU A 262 22.13 -9.00 9.83
N LEU A 263 21.93 -10.11 10.55
CA LEU A 263 21.26 -10.14 11.84
C LEU A 263 22.23 -10.68 12.89
N ASN A 264 22.34 -9.98 14.02
CA ASN A 264 23.08 -10.47 15.17
C ASN A 264 22.13 -11.19 16.13
N PHE A 265 22.39 -12.48 16.37
CA PHE A 265 21.62 -13.31 17.30
C PHE A 265 22.46 -13.56 18.56
N GLU A 266 22.77 -12.51 19.33
CA GLU A 266 23.40 -12.69 20.65
C GLU A 266 22.34 -12.75 21.76
N ALA A 267 22.48 -13.71 22.68
CA ALA A 267 21.70 -13.84 23.93
C ALA A 267 20.16 -13.96 23.82
N GLY A 268 19.63 -14.56 22.74
CA GLY A 268 18.20 -14.91 22.65
C GLY A 268 17.28 -13.75 22.23
N GLU A 269 17.83 -12.56 22.02
CA GLU A 269 17.17 -11.44 21.37
C GLU A 269 17.95 -11.08 20.10
N CYS A 270 17.27 -11.06 18.95
CA CYS A 270 17.90 -10.67 17.70
C CYS A 270 17.86 -9.14 17.59
N SER A 271 19.02 -8.49 17.60
CA SER A 271 19.17 -7.05 17.42
C SER A 271 19.67 -6.72 16.01
N LEU A 272 19.29 -5.53 15.55
CA LEU A 272 19.70 -4.93 14.29
C LEU A 272 21.10 -4.33 14.38
#